data_AF-A0A2M7I2M6-F1
#
_entry.id   AF-A0A2M7I2M6-F1
#
_cell.length_a   1.000
_cell.length_b   1.000
_cell.length_c   1.000
_cell.angle_alpha   90.00
_cell.angle_beta   90.00
_cell.angle_gamma   90.00
#
_symmetry.space_group_name_H-M   'P 1'
#
loop_
_entity.id
_entity.type
_entity.pdbx_description
1 polymer ?
#
loop_
_entity_poly.entity_id
_entity_poly.type
_entity_poly.pdbx_seq_one_letter_code
_entity_poly.pdbx_strand_id
1 'polypeptide(L)'
;MFQINSKIQATFKSKDTEEFLDRFFYRPFGYLMALVSKKIGFTPNVITISSIVFGVTAGHLFFYNNVTLNIIGVVLLVLAETMDSADGQLARMTDIHSRFGKILDGVAGNLMFISIYLHLCTRFVLNGGTPWIFLIGLISGLSHSYQSAMSEYYRNFYLYFVYGDGIVIIDNLKDMREKYKEYTWTKNLGKKILLRLYVNYTFQQELLSKSIRILYKKVQRFNGQLPSWLKEEYRKLNKPLLKYGNILTTNTRMIVLFFTIFYADVLYFFLFELIVLNVLLVYFVLRHEHTSKQLLELTKAHTEAA
;
A
#
# COMPACT_ATOMS: atom_id res chain seq x y z
N MET A 1 25.93 13.60 -9.21
CA MET A 1 24.57 13.14 -9.59
C MET A 1 24.50 11.64 -9.85
N PHE A 2 25.39 11.05 -10.66
CA PHE A 2 25.35 9.62 -11.04
C PHE A 2 25.49 8.64 -9.85
N GLN A 3 26.42 8.89 -8.91
CA GLN A 3 26.59 8.05 -7.70
C GLN A 3 25.43 8.12 -6.69
N ILE A 4 24.68 9.23 -6.67
CA ILE A 4 23.51 9.36 -5.79
C ILE A 4 22.34 8.57 -6.40
N ASN A 5 22.15 8.67 -7.72
CA ASN A 5 21.13 7.90 -8.44
C ASN A 5 21.36 6.38 -8.34
N SER A 6 22.61 5.90 -8.37
CA SER A 6 22.90 4.47 -8.20
C SER A 6 22.60 3.98 -6.77
N LYS A 7 22.94 4.78 -5.75
CA LYS A 7 22.62 4.48 -4.35
C LYS A 7 21.12 4.51 -4.06
N ILE A 8 20.38 5.47 -4.65
CA ILE A 8 18.92 5.52 -4.56
C ILE A 8 18.30 4.28 -5.20
N GLN A 9 18.74 3.90 -6.41
CA GLN A 9 18.24 2.71 -7.10
C GLN A 9 18.49 1.42 -6.32
N ALA A 10 19.62 1.32 -5.59
CA ALA A 10 19.91 0.18 -4.74
C ALA A 10 18.93 0.04 -3.54
N THR A 11 18.20 1.10 -3.21
CA THR A 11 17.16 1.06 -2.17
C THR A 11 15.76 0.76 -2.70
N PHE A 12 15.57 0.59 -4.02
CA PHE A 12 14.24 0.32 -4.59
C PHE A 12 13.82 -1.12 -4.35
N LYS A 13 12.49 -1.34 -4.20
CA LYS A 13 11.95 -2.70 -4.05
C LYS A 13 12.03 -3.46 -5.38
N SER A 14 11.71 -2.80 -6.50
CA SER A 14 12.04 -3.24 -7.86
C SER A 14 11.86 -2.12 -8.87
N LYS A 15 12.54 -2.14 -10.03
CA LYS A 15 12.36 -1.08 -11.05
C LYS A 15 10.98 -1.09 -11.73
N ASP A 16 10.30 -2.23 -11.76
CA ASP A 16 9.02 -2.39 -12.46
C ASP A 16 7.81 -1.97 -11.63
N THR A 17 7.90 -2.02 -10.30
CA THR A 17 6.77 -1.78 -9.38
C THR A 17 6.71 -0.34 -8.85
N GLU A 18 7.74 0.46 -9.09
CA GLU A 18 7.83 1.83 -8.56
C GLU A 18 7.07 2.80 -9.46
N GLU A 19 6.17 3.55 -8.85
CA GLU A 19 5.35 4.58 -9.50
C GLU A 19 6.20 5.73 -10.03
N PHE A 20 5.66 6.49 -10.98
CA PHE A 20 6.37 7.65 -11.53
C PHE A 20 6.66 8.68 -10.44
N LEU A 21 5.65 9.08 -9.67
CA LEU A 21 5.80 10.09 -8.62
C LEU A 21 6.76 9.61 -7.52
N ASP A 22 6.66 8.35 -7.10
CA ASP A 22 7.59 7.76 -6.13
C ASP A 22 9.02 7.82 -6.62
N ARG A 23 9.27 7.39 -7.86
CA ARG A 23 10.61 7.32 -8.44
C ARG A 23 11.28 8.68 -8.54
N PHE A 24 10.53 9.70 -8.95
CA PHE A 24 11.08 11.03 -9.22
C PHE A 24 11.06 11.95 -8.00
N PHE A 25 10.12 11.77 -7.07
CA PHE A 25 9.93 12.66 -5.93
C PHE A 25 10.16 11.96 -4.59
N TYR A 26 9.25 11.07 -4.17
CA TYR A 26 9.29 10.53 -2.80
C TYR A 26 10.55 9.71 -2.50
N ARG A 27 11.09 8.97 -3.46
CA ARG A 27 12.27 8.12 -3.27
C ARG A 27 13.57 8.92 -3.11
N PRO A 28 13.87 9.94 -3.95
CA PRO A 28 15.02 10.81 -3.70
C PRO A 28 14.96 11.55 -2.37
N PHE A 29 13.83 12.18 -2.05
CA PHE A 29 13.67 12.93 -0.80
C PHE A 29 13.66 12.00 0.42
N GLY A 30 12.96 10.86 0.31
CA GLY A 30 12.96 9.81 1.32
C GLY A 30 14.37 9.28 1.59
N TYR A 31 15.21 9.14 0.56
CA TYR A 31 16.57 8.66 0.74
C TYR A 31 17.43 9.67 1.52
N LEU A 32 17.25 10.96 1.26
CA LEU A 32 17.90 12.02 2.05
C LEU A 32 17.43 11.97 3.51
N MET A 33 16.14 11.81 3.74
CA MET A 33 15.59 11.67 5.10
C MET A 33 16.11 10.40 5.78
N ALA A 34 16.26 9.29 5.06
CA ALA A 34 16.83 8.05 5.57
C ALA A 34 18.30 8.21 5.97
N LEU A 35 19.11 8.93 5.17
CA LEU A 35 20.50 9.25 5.52
C LEU A 35 20.60 10.10 6.78
N VAL A 36 19.78 11.15 6.90
CA VAL A 36 19.73 12.01 8.08
C VAL A 36 19.29 11.20 9.31
N SER A 37 18.24 10.41 9.17
CA SER A 37 17.71 9.55 10.24
C SER A 37 18.73 8.52 10.71
N LYS A 38 19.48 7.91 9.78
CA LYS A 38 20.59 7.00 10.10
C LYS A 38 21.69 7.71 10.89
N LYS A 39 22.03 8.95 10.53
CA LYS A 39 23.04 9.76 11.23
C LYS A 39 22.60 10.13 12.66
N ILE A 40 21.30 10.40 12.86
CA ILE A 40 20.72 10.74 14.16
C ILE A 40 20.50 9.49 15.04
N GLY A 41 20.45 8.30 14.44
CA GLY A 41 20.20 7.04 15.16
C GLY A 41 18.72 6.71 15.34
N PHE A 42 17.84 7.27 14.49
CA PHE A 42 16.42 6.90 14.50
C PHE A 42 16.20 5.48 13.95
N THR A 43 15.16 4.83 14.44
CA THR A 43 14.71 3.53 13.92
C THR A 43 13.62 3.72 12.85
N PRO A 44 13.43 2.77 11.92
CA PRO A 44 12.37 2.86 10.91
C PRO A 44 10.99 3.12 11.52
N ASN A 45 10.64 2.42 12.60
CA ASN A 45 9.35 2.59 13.28
C ASN A 45 9.12 4.02 13.81
N VAL A 46 10.17 4.74 14.23
CA VAL A 46 10.05 6.14 14.67
C VAL A 46 9.65 7.02 13.49
N ILE A 47 10.20 6.76 12.30
CA ILE A 47 9.83 7.49 11.08
C ILE A 47 8.38 7.18 10.70
N THR A 48 7.97 5.91 10.72
CA THR A 48 6.57 5.51 10.44
C THR A 48 5.58 6.14 11.42
N ILE A 49 5.89 6.18 12.72
CA ILE A 49 5.00 6.83 13.70
C ILE A 49 4.93 8.34 13.45
N SER A 50 6.06 8.95 13.11
CA SER A 50 6.10 10.38 12.78
C SER A 50 5.28 10.67 11.53
N SER A 51 5.38 9.87 10.46
CA SER A 51 4.57 10.04 9.24
C SER A 51 3.08 10.01 9.55
N ILE A 52 2.63 9.11 10.42
CA ILE A 52 1.23 9.06 10.89
C ILE A 52 0.83 10.37 11.57
N VAL A 53 1.66 10.92 12.46
CA VAL A 53 1.36 12.20 13.13
C VAL A 53 1.21 13.32 12.09
N PHE A 54 2.15 13.46 11.16
CA PHE A 54 2.09 14.46 10.09
C PHE A 54 0.83 14.30 9.23
N GLY A 55 0.51 13.07 8.81
CA GLY A 55 -0.68 12.79 8.00
C GLY A 55 -2.00 13.01 8.73
N VAL A 56 -2.08 12.67 10.03
CA VAL A 56 -3.26 12.95 10.86
C VAL A 56 -3.46 14.45 11.05
N THR A 57 -2.38 15.20 11.31
CA THR A 57 -2.42 16.66 11.39
C THR A 57 -2.82 17.29 10.06
N ALA A 58 -2.34 16.78 8.93
CA ALA A 58 -2.77 17.23 7.61
C ALA A 58 -4.28 17.05 7.41
N GLY A 59 -4.82 15.88 7.76
CA GLY A 59 -6.26 15.61 7.74
C GLY A 59 -7.05 16.60 8.61
N HIS A 60 -6.54 16.91 9.81
CA HIS A 60 -7.14 17.93 10.67
C HIS A 60 -7.11 19.32 10.04
N LEU A 61 -6.04 19.72 9.38
CA LEU A 61 -5.99 21.03 8.70
C LEU A 61 -6.98 21.14 7.54
N PHE A 62 -7.26 20.04 6.83
CA PHE A 62 -8.25 20.01 5.74
C PHE A 62 -9.69 20.21 6.18
N PHE A 63 -9.97 20.09 7.48
CA PHE A 63 -11.25 20.45 8.09
C PHE A 63 -11.61 21.93 7.85
N TYR A 64 -10.63 22.82 7.91
CA TYR A 64 -10.88 24.25 7.87
C TYR A 64 -11.09 24.73 6.43
N ASN A 65 -12.11 25.55 6.21
CA ASN A 65 -12.30 26.22 4.92
C ASN A 65 -11.37 27.44 4.77
N ASN A 66 -10.06 27.21 4.91
CA ASN A 66 -9.03 28.24 4.87
C ASN A 66 -7.88 27.78 3.95
N VAL A 67 -7.57 28.59 2.94
CA VAL A 67 -6.58 28.26 1.92
C VAL A 67 -5.19 28.05 2.52
N THR A 68 -4.76 28.91 3.44
CA THR A 68 -3.45 28.81 4.09
C THR A 68 -3.31 27.52 4.91
N LEU A 69 -4.31 27.18 5.72
CA LEU A 69 -4.31 25.94 6.49
C LEU A 69 -4.32 24.71 5.56
N ASN A 70 -5.07 24.76 4.46
CA ASN A 70 -5.09 23.69 3.47
C ASN A 70 -3.73 23.53 2.76
N ILE A 71 -3.03 24.61 2.43
CA ILE A 71 -1.68 24.54 1.87
C ILE A 71 -0.71 23.89 2.87
N ILE A 72 -0.77 24.28 4.14
CA ILE A 72 0.05 23.64 5.18
C ILE A 72 -0.31 22.15 5.29
N GLY A 73 -1.58 21.80 5.26
CA GLY A 73 -2.05 20.41 5.25
C GLY A 73 -1.49 19.61 4.07
N VAL A 74 -1.48 20.18 2.86
CA VAL A 74 -0.87 19.55 1.67
C VAL A 74 0.62 19.29 1.90
N VAL A 75 1.35 20.29 2.40
CA VAL A 75 2.79 20.15 2.69
C VAL A 75 3.03 19.05 3.74
N LEU A 76 2.25 19.03 4.82
CA LEU A 76 2.38 17.99 5.85
C LEU A 76 2.06 16.60 5.32
N LEU A 77 1.05 16.44 4.45
CA LEU A 77 0.73 15.14 3.86
C LEU A 77 1.81 14.66 2.89
N VAL A 78 2.36 15.56 2.06
CA VAL A 78 3.49 15.23 1.18
C VAL A 78 4.73 14.86 1.99
N LEU A 79 4.98 15.54 3.12
CA LEU A 79 6.05 15.16 4.04
C LEU A 79 5.79 13.78 4.66
N ALA A 80 4.56 13.47 5.06
CA ALA A 80 4.20 12.16 5.60
C ALA A 80 4.51 11.02 4.61
N GLU A 81 4.12 11.15 3.34
CA GLU A 81 4.44 10.16 2.30
C GLU A 81 5.95 10.06 2.01
N THR A 82 6.67 11.19 2.10
CA THR A 82 8.13 11.18 1.98
C THR A 82 8.78 10.39 3.12
N MET A 83 8.25 10.53 4.34
CA MET A 83 8.69 9.79 5.52
C MET A 83 8.37 8.30 5.42
N ASP A 84 7.19 7.95 4.91
CA ASP A 84 6.78 6.57 4.61
C ASP A 84 7.79 5.91 3.64
N SER A 85 8.19 6.61 2.58
CA SER A 85 9.25 6.11 1.69
C SER A 85 10.61 5.97 2.39
N ALA A 86 10.92 6.91 3.30
CA ALA A 86 12.18 6.95 4.03
C ALA A 86 12.33 5.81 5.04
N ASP A 87 11.25 5.35 5.68
CA ASP A 87 11.32 4.29 6.68
C ASP A 87 11.78 2.96 6.07
N GLY A 88 11.27 2.62 4.88
CA GLY A 88 11.61 1.40 4.17
C GLY A 88 13.02 1.46 3.58
N GLN A 89 13.45 2.64 3.15
CA GLN A 89 14.83 2.87 2.72
C GLN A 89 15.79 2.78 3.91
N LEU A 90 15.44 3.37 5.06
CA LEU A 90 16.24 3.26 6.28
C LEU A 90 16.35 1.80 6.73
N ALA A 91 15.24 1.06 6.77
CA ALA A 91 15.21 -0.35 7.15
C ALA A 91 16.19 -1.18 6.32
N ARG A 92 16.22 -0.97 4.99
CA ARG A 92 17.16 -1.62 4.07
C ARG A 92 18.61 -1.15 4.27
N MET A 93 18.82 0.13 4.58
CA MET A 93 20.16 0.71 4.81
C MET A 93 20.80 0.33 6.14
N THR A 94 20.00 -0.08 7.12
CA THR A 94 20.45 -0.49 8.46
C THR A 94 20.28 -1.98 8.72
N ASP A 95 19.71 -2.73 7.78
CA ASP A 95 19.31 -4.14 7.94
C ASP A 95 18.39 -4.37 9.15
N ILE A 96 17.58 -3.36 9.49
CA ILE A 96 16.61 -3.43 10.59
C ILE A 96 15.26 -3.78 9.99
N HIS A 97 15.00 -5.08 9.87
CA HIS A 97 13.74 -5.60 9.36
C HIS A 97 12.94 -6.22 10.50
N SER A 98 11.70 -5.75 10.70
CA SER A 98 10.78 -6.37 11.64
C SER A 98 9.42 -6.60 11.00
N ARG A 99 8.82 -7.74 11.31
CA ARG A 99 7.49 -8.08 10.84
C ARG A 99 6.42 -7.13 11.40
N PHE A 100 6.61 -6.68 12.63
CA PHE A 100 5.75 -5.66 13.24
C PHE A 100 5.82 -4.36 12.46
N GLY A 101 7.03 -3.90 12.09
CA GLY A 101 7.24 -2.72 11.26
C GLY A 101 6.51 -2.83 9.91
N LYS A 102 6.64 -3.96 9.21
CA LYS A 102 5.92 -4.20 7.93
C LYS A 102 4.39 -4.13 8.08
N ILE A 103 3.85 -4.63 9.19
CA ILE A 103 2.40 -4.55 9.46
C ILE A 103 2.00 -3.12 9.82
N LEU A 104 2.81 -2.43 10.62
CA LEU A 104 2.56 -1.04 11.00
C LEU A 104 2.56 -0.12 9.77
N ASP A 105 3.56 -0.24 8.91
CA ASP A 105 3.69 0.42 7.61
C ASP A 105 2.42 0.22 6.76
N GLY A 106 1.99 -1.04 6.57
CA GLY A 106 0.75 -1.35 5.83
C GLY A 106 -0.55 -0.80 6.47
N VAL A 107 -0.55 -0.45 7.75
CA VAL A 107 -1.71 0.14 8.45
C VAL A 107 -1.60 1.67 8.57
N ALA A 108 -0.39 2.23 8.54
CA ALA A 108 -0.10 3.65 8.76
C ALA A 108 -0.91 4.55 7.81
N GLY A 109 -0.86 4.26 6.51
CA GLY A 109 -1.63 5.01 5.51
C GLY A 109 -3.13 5.03 5.80
N ASN A 110 -3.72 3.89 6.22
CA ASN A 110 -5.14 3.85 6.57
C ASN A 110 -5.47 4.77 7.75
N LEU A 111 -4.59 4.90 8.75
CA LEU A 111 -4.80 5.80 9.89
C LEU A 111 -4.80 7.27 9.47
N MET A 112 -3.88 7.66 8.57
CA MET A 112 -3.83 9.01 8.03
C MET A 112 -5.12 9.33 7.28
N PHE A 113 -5.59 8.41 6.43
CA PHE A 113 -6.82 8.60 5.66
C PHE A 113 -8.10 8.55 6.49
N ILE A 114 -8.13 7.82 7.61
CA ILE A 114 -9.24 7.91 8.59
C ILE A 114 -9.36 9.35 9.10
N SER A 115 -8.25 10.00 9.46
CA SER A 115 -8.26 11.41 9.86
C SER A 115 -8.79 12.31 8.74
N ILE A 116 -8.26 12.16 7.52
CA ILE A 116 -8.70 12.95 6.36
C ILE A 116 -10.20 12.80 6.15
N TYR A 117 -10.73 11.57 6.11
CA TYR A 117 -12.13 11.31 5.79
C TYR A 117 -13.06 11.88 6.87
N LEU A 118 -12.71 11.72 8.15
CA LEU A 118 -13.48 12.28 9.26
C LEU A 118 -13.55 13.81 9.21
N HIS A 119 -12.42 14.48 8.95
CA HIS A 119 -12.35 15.94 8.91
C HIS A 119 -13.04 16.51 7.67
N LEU A 120 -12.92 15.83 6.52
CA LEU A 120 -13.64 16.17 5.30
C LEU A 120 -15.17 16.03 5.46
N CYS A 121 -15.64 14.93 6.07
CA CYS A 121 -17.06 14.76 6.41
C CYS A 121 -17.55 15.87 7.33
N THR A 122 -16.79 16.19 8.39
CA THR A 122 -17.15 17.27 9.32
C THR A 122 -17.20 18.62 8.60
N ARG A 123 -16.22 18.93 7.75
CA ARG A 123 -16.20 20.15 6.93
C ARG A 123 -17.43 20.24 6.03
N PHE A 124 -17.80 19.15 5.37
CA PHE A 124 -18.97 19.09 4.51
C PHE A 124 -20.25 19.42 5.27
N VAL A 125 -20.45 18.82 6.45
CA VAL A 125 -21.64 19.07 7.29
C VAL A 125 -21.69 20.53 7.78
N LEU A 126 -20.56 21.09 8.25
CA LEU A 126 -20.53 22.47 8.72
C LEU A 126 -20.76 23.50 7.61
N ASN A 127 -20.50 23.14 6.35
CA ASN A 127 -20.81 23.96 5.19
C ASN A 127 -22.26 23.76 4.67
N GLY A 128 -23.14 23.14 5.47
CA GLY A 128 -24.56 22.95 5.14
C GLY A 128 -24.88 21.60 4.49
N GLY A 129 -23.90 20.71 4.36
CA GLY A 129 -24.09 19.36 3.86
C GLY A 129 -24.84 18.44 4.84
N THR A 130 -25.38 17.34 4.32
CA THR A 130 -26.10 16.36 5.14
C THR A 130 -25.16 15.47 5.98
N PRO A 131 -25.51 15.14 7.25
CA PRO A 131 -24.75 14.19 8.07
C PRO A 131 -24.61 12.78 7.49
N TRP A 132 -25.44 12.40 6.50
CA TRP A 132 -25.30 11.13 5.78
C TRP A 132 -23.93 10.95 5.11
N ILE A 133 -23.18 12.04 4.89
CA ILE A 133 -21.80 11.97 4.40
C ILE A 133 -20.89 11.10 5.26
N PHE A 134 -21.13 10.98 6.57
CA PHE A 134 -20.31 10.13 7.44
C PHE A 134 -20.44 8.64 7.09
N LEU A 135 -21.62 8.20 6.66
CA LEU A 135 -21.82 6.83 6.18
C LEU A 135 -21.06 6.62 4.86
N ILE A 136 -21.12 7.60 3.95
CA ILE A 136 -20.37 7.57 2.69
C ILE A 136 -18.87 7.55 2.97
N GLY A 137 -18.38 8.38 3.90
CA GLY A 137 -16.99 8.42 4.32
C GLY A 137 -16.52 7.11 4.94
N LEU A 138 -17.36 6.46 5.78
CA LEU A 138 -17.06 5.15 6.33
C LEU A 138 -16.92 4.08 5.23
N ILE A 139 -17.88 4.00 4.31
CA ILE A 139 -17.84 3.05 3.19
C ILE A 139 -16.63 3.32 2.30
N SER A 140 -16.32 4.60 2.05
CA SER A 140 -15.13 5.02 1.32
C SER A 140 -13.85 4.57 2.01
N GLY A 141 -13.76 4.70 3.34
CA GLY A 141 -12.58 4.28 4.10
C GLY A 141 -12.36 2.77 4.06
N LEU A 142 -13.43 1.99 4.16
CA LEU A 142 -13.38 0.53 4.00
C LEU A 142 -12.96 0.14 2.59
N SER A 143 -13.52 0.82 1.58
CA SER A 143 -13.21 0.62 0.17
C SER A 143 -11.76 0.95 -0.13
N HIS A 144 -11.26 2.10 0.33
CA HIS A 144 -9.86 2.51 0.24
C HIS A 144 -8.95 1.41 0.81
N SER A 145 -9.19 1.04 2.07
CA SER A 145 -8.36 0.04 2.75
C SER A 145 -8.27 -1.26 1.93
N TYR A 146 -9.38 -1.66 1.32
CA TYR A 146 -9.43 -2.83 0.45
C TYR A 146 -8.74 -2.66 -0.92
N GLN A 147 -8.87 -1.50 -1.54
CA GLN A 147 -8.22 -1.17 -2.80
C GLN A 147 -6.68 -1.19 -2.66
N SER A 148 -6.17 -0.50 -1.63
CA SER A 148 -4.74 -0.53 -1.27
C SER A 148 -4.29 -1.95 -0.90
N ALA A 149 -5.17 -2.74 -0.27
CA ALA A 149 -4.90 -4.13 0.04
C ALA A 149 -4.62 -4.99 -1.19
N MET A 150 -5.50 -4.91 -2.19
CA MET A 150 -5.37 -5.69 -3.42
C MET A 150 -4.14 -5.27 -4.21
N SER A 151 -3.88 -3.96 -4.30
CA SER A 151 -2.71 -3.45 -5.03
C SER A 151 -1.41 -3.99 -4.45
N GLU A 152 -1.21 -3.87 -3.12
CA GLU A 152 0.01 -4.37 -2.47
C GLU A 152 0.14 -5.88 -2.59
N TYR A 153 -0.97 -6.60 -2.53
CA TYR A 153 -0.99 -8.05 -2.62
C TYR A 153 -0.49 -8.58 -3.96
N TYR A 154 -1.04 -8.08 -5.06
CA TYR A 154 -0.61 -8.48 -6.40
C TYR A 154 0.79 -7.93 -6.73
N ARG A 155 1.18 -6.77 -6.18
CA ARG A 155 2.56 -6.27 -6.24
C ARG A 155 3.54 -7.24 -5.58
N ASN A 156 3.19 -7.77 -4.41
CA ASN A 156 4.02 -8.75 -3.71
C ASN A 156 4.14 -10.07 -4.46
N PHE A 157 3.06 -10.57 -5.09
CA PHE A 157 3.17 -11.71 -5.99
C PHE A 157 4.04 -11.42 -7.21
N TYR A 158 3.91 -10.24 -7.81
CA TYR A 158 4.77 -9.87 -8.93
C TYR A 158 6.25 -9.91 -8.55
N LEU A 159 6.60 -9.39 -7.37
CA LEU A 159 7.97 -9.45 -6.87
C LEU A 159 8.45 -10.89 -6.67
N TYR A 160 7.63 -11.74 -6.07
CA TYR A 160 7.93 -13.16 -5.91
C TYR A 160 8.18 -13.86 -7.26
N PHE A 161 7.26 -13.73 -8.22
CA PHE A 161 7.34 -14.45 -9.49
C PHE A 161 8.47 -13.94 -10.39
N VAL A 162 8.71 -12.63 -10.42
CA VAL A 162 9.68 -12.03 -11.35
C VAL A 162 11.09 -12.01 -10.78
N TYR A 163 11.23 -11.70 -9.48
CA TYR A 163 12.54 -11.48 -8.87
C TYR A 163 12.95 -12.59 -7.88
N GLY A 164 12.01 -13.43 -7.42
CA GLY A 164 12.28 -14.61 -6.60
C GLY A 164 11.87 -14.49 -5.13
N ASP A 165 11.98 -15.61 -4.42
CA ASP A 165 11.44 -15.83 -3.06
C ASP A 165 12.10 -14.96 -1.97
N GLY A 166 13.37 -14.58 -2.16
CA GLY A 166 14.14 -13.85 -1.14
C GLY A 166 13.77 -12.36 -0.97
N ILE A 167 12.91 -11.80 -1.82
CA ILE A 167 12.64 -10.34 -1.83
C ILE A 167 11.38 -9.99 -1.03
N VAL A 168 10.38 -10.88 -1.03
CA VAL A 168 9.10 -10.62 -0.38
C VAL A 168 8.56 -11.89 0.27
N ILE A 169 8.17 -11.76 1.53
CA ILE A 169 7.38 -12.78 2.24
C ILE A 169 5.90 -12.63 1.88
N ILE A 170 5.32 -13.68 1.31
CA ILE A 170 3.88 -13.81 1.05
C ILE A 170 3.20 -14.40 2.28
N ASP A 171 2.60 -13.53 3.09
CA ASP A 171 1.86 -13.92 4.29
C ASP A 171 0.58 -14.72 3.92
N ASN A 172 0.19 -15.70 4.74
CA ASN A 172 -1.04 -16.48 4.58
C ASN A 172 -1.94 -16.34 5.81
N LEU A 173 -3.25 -16.52 5.63
CA LEU A 173 -4.22 -16.27 6.70
C LEU A 173 -4.03 -17.18 7.92
N LYS A 174 -3.61 -18.43 7.71
CA LYS A 174 -3.42 -19.41 8.78
C LYS A 174 -2.34 -18.94 9.75
N ASP A 175 -1.17 -18.59 9.24
CA ASP A 175 -0.03 -18.12 10.02
C ASP A 175 -0.36 -16.80 10.73
N MET A 176 -1.17 -15.93 10.12
CA MET A 176 -1.58 -14.66 10.76
C MET A 176 -2.51 -14.92 11.93
N ARG A 177 -3.44 -15.87 11.79
CA ARG A 177 -4.38 -16.25 12.86
C ARG A 177 -3.67 -16.94 14.02
N GLU A 178 -2.68 -17.77 13.76
CA GLU A 178 -1.88 -18.43 14.80
C GLU A 178 -1.12 -17.39 15.62
N LYS A 179 -0.41 -16.49 14.95
CA LYS A 179 0.29 -15.38 15.63
C LYS A 179 -0.65 -14.43 16.37
N TYR A 180 -1.88 -14.24 15.89
CA TYR A 180 -2.88 -13.44 16.60
C TYR A 180 -3.28 -14.06 17.95
N LYS A 181 -3.29 -15.39 18.04
CA LYS A 181 -3.61 -16.11 19.29
C LYS A 181 -2.49 -16.00 20.33
N GLU A 182 -1.23 -15.85 19.90
CA GLU A 182 -0.07 -15.71 20.79
C GLU A 182 -0.10 -14.39 21.60
N TYR A 183 -0.74 -13.33 21.06
CA TYR A 183 -0.86 -12.05 21.76
C TYR A 183 -2.07 -12.01 22.70
N THR A 184 -1.89 -11.44 23.89
CA THR A 184 -2.96 -11.18 24.85
C THR A 184 -3.33 -9.70 24.91
N TRP A 185 -4.60 -9.40 25.23
CA TRP A 185 -5.11 -8.03 25.34
C TRP A 185 -4.46 -7.24 26.49
N THR A 186 -4.02 -7.94 27.53
CA THR A 186 -3.43 -7.33 28.74
C THR A 186 -1.96 -6.95 28.57
N LYS A 187 -1.16 -7.74 27.83
CA LYS A 187 0.28 -7.49 27.66
C LYS A 187 0.64 -6.81 26.33
N ASN A 188 -0.15 -7.02 25.28
CA ASN A 188 0.22 -6.67 23.91
C ASN A 188 -0.95 -6.01 23.15
N LEU A 189 -1.67 -5.08 23.80
CA LEU A 189 -2.87 -4.45 23.24
C LEU A 189 -2.66 -3.91 21.81
N GLY A 190 -1.67 -3.02 21.61
CA GLY A 190 -1.42 -2.40 20.30
C GLY A 190 -1.05 -3.41 19.21
N LYS A 191 -0.14 -4.34 19.51
CA LYS A 191 0.25 -5.42 18.58
C LYS A 191 -0.95 -6.29 18.21
N LYS A 192 -1.83 -6.58 19.17
CA LYS A 192 -3.02 -7.41 18.95
C LYS A 192 -4.06 -6.70 18.07
N ILE A 193 -4.28 -5.40 18.26
CA ILE A 193 -5.16 -4.60 17.42
C ILE A 193 -4.64 -4.55 15.98
N LEU A 194 -3.36 -4.20 15.80
CA LEU A 194 -2.73 -4.14 14.47
C LEU A 194 -2.81 -5.49 13.75
N LEU A 195 -2.51 -6.58 14.46
CA LEU A 195 -2.57 -7.91 13.87
C LEU A 195 -4.02 -8.33 13.56
N ARG A 196 -5.02 -7.88 14.32
CA ARG A 196 -6.43 -8.10 13.98
C ARG A 196 -6.81 -7.43 12.66
N LEU A 197 -6.40 -6.17 12.46
CA LEU A 197 -6.62 -5.45 11.20
C LEU A 197 -5.94 -6.19 10.04
N TYR A 198 -4.69 -6.61 10.26
CA TYR A 198 -3.91 -7.35 9.26
C TYR A 198 -4.50 -8.73 8.91
N VAL A 199 -5.07 -9.46 9.90
CA VAL A 199 -5.76 -10.74 9.66
C VAL A 199 -6.99 -10.52 8.78
N ASN A 200 -7.79 -9.50 9.06
CA ASN A 200 -8.97 -9.19 8.25
C ASN A 200 -8.58 -8.83 6.81
N TYR A 201 -7.55 -8.00 6.68
CA TYR A 201 -6.93 -7.64 5.42
C TYR A 201 -6.46 -8.88 4.62
N THR A 202 -5.72 -9.78 5.27
CA THR A 202 -5.23 -11.03 4.64
C THR A 202 -6.38 -11.94 4.21
N PHE A 203 -7.44 -12.02 5.02
CA PHE A 203 -8.64 -12.80 4.68
C PHE A 203 -9.31 -12.28 3.40
N GLN A 204 -9.55 -10.98 3.32
CA GLN A 204 -10.18 -10.38 2.14
C GLN A 204 -9.29 -10.52 0.89
N GLN A 205 -7.96 -10.53 1.05
CA GLN A 205 -7.02 -10.82 -0.03
C GLN A 205 -7.14 -12.24 -0.57
N GLU A 206 -7.20 -13.23 0.32
CA GLU A 206 -7.34 -14.62 -0.08
C GLU A 206 -8.68 -14.93 -0.74
N LEU A 207 -9.76 -14.26 -0.31
CA LEU A 207 -11.10 -14.49 -0.85
C LEU A 207 -11.23 -14.12 -2.33
N LEU A 208 -10.66 -12.98 -2.76
CA LEU A 208 -10.78 -12.51 -4.15
C LEU A 208 -9.62 -12.92 -5.07
N SER A 209 -8.58 -13.53 -4.51
CA SER A 209 -7.35 -13.87 -5.25
C SER A 209 -7.05 -15.37 -5.23
N LYS A 210 -8.06 -16.18 -5.55
CA LYS A 210 -7.99 -17.65 -5.41
C LYS A 210 -7.00 -18.27 -6.40
N SER A 211 -7.01 -17.80 -7.65
CA SER A 211 -6.25 -18.38 -8.75
C SER A 211 -4.76 -18.15 -8.56
N ILE A 212 -4.35 -16.94 -8.17
CA ILE A 212 -2.94 -16.65 -7.87
C ILE A 212 -2.43 -17.44 -6.66
N ARG A 213 -3.27 -17.69 -5.64
CA ARG A 213 -2.91 -18.53 -4.48
C ARG A 213 -2.71 -19.99 -4.87
N ILE A 214 -3.56 -20.52 -5.75
CA ILE A 214 -3.41 -21.90 -6.27
C ILE A 214 -2.12 -21.99 -7.09
N LEU A 215 -1.87 -21.02 -7.97
CA LEU A 215 -0.64 -20.94 -8.75
C LEU A 215 0.58 -20.89 -7.83
N TYR A 216 0.58 -20.00 -6.83
CA TYR A 216 1.64 -19.86 -5.84
C TYR A 216 1.95 -21.18 -5.12
N LYS A 217 0.93 -21.85 -4.57
CA LYS A 217 1.12 -23.17 -3.93
C LYS A 217 1.71 -24.20 -4.88
N LYS A 218 1.28 -24.21 -6.15
CA LYS A 218 1.80 -25.16 -7.13
C LYS A 218 3.27 -24.92 -7.46
N VAL A 219 3.70 -23.66 -7.48
CA VAL A 219 5.10 -23.31 -7.82
C VAL A 219 6.05 -23.38 -6.63
N GLN A 220 5.54 -23.44 -5.40
CA GLN A 220 6.38 -23.66 -4.21
C GLN A 220 7.19 -24.97 -4.27
N ARG A 221 6.74 -25.98 -5.02
CA ARG A 221 7.51 -27.21 -5.27
C ARG A 221 8.88 -26.98 -5.93
N PHE A 222 9.07 -25.81 -6.56
CA PHE A 222 10.34 -25.44 -7.18
C PHE A 222 11.35 -24.87 -6.15
N ASN A 223 11.06 -24.90 -4.84
CA ASN A 223 11.95 -24.49 -3.76
C ASN A 223 12.64 -23.13 -4.02
N GLY A 224 11.88 -22.14 -4.50
CA GLY A 224 12.37 -20.80 -4.82
C GLY A 224 13.07 -20.63 -6.18
N GLN A 225 13.35 -21.73 -6.89
CA GLN A 225 13.97 -21.71 -8.23
C GLN A 225 12.90 -21.81 -9.34
N LEU A 226 12.13 -20.73 -9.51
CA LEU A 226 11.10 -20.68 -10.55
C LEU A 226 11.73 -20.81 -11.96
N PRO A 227 11.16 -21.64 -12.87
CA PRO A 227 11.63 -21.77 -14.25
C PRO A 227 11.60 -20.43 -15.01
N SER A 228 12.60 -20.17 -15.85
CA SER A 228 12.71 -18.91 -16.62
C SER A 228 11.48 -18.61 -17.46
N TRP A 229 10.91 -19.62 -18.15
CA TRP A 229 9.70 -19.47 -18.96
C TRP A 229 8.52 -18.93 -18.14
N LEU A 230 8.38 -19.38 -16.89
CA LEU A 230 7.28 -18.97 -16.01
C LEU A 230 7.50 -17.53 -15.52
N LYS A 231 8.74 -17.17 -15.20
CA LYS A 231 9.09 -15.80 -14.81
C LYS A 231 8.79 -14.81 -15.95
N GLU A 232 9.21 -15.15 -17.17
CA GLU A 232 9.03 -14.33 -18.36
C GLU A 232 7.56 -14.17 -18.72
N GLU A 233 6.79 -15.26 -18.76
CA GLU A 233 5.36 -15.19 -19.10
C GLU A 233 4.57 -14.48 -18.00
N TYR A 234 4.89 -14.71 -16.71
CA TYR A 234 4.28 -13.96 -15.62
C TYR A 234 4.54 -12.46 -15.76
N ARG A 235 5.80 -12.07 -16.03
CA ARG A 235 6.18 -10.66 -16.20
C ARG A 235 5.44 -10.03 -17.37
N LYS A 236 5.38 -10.72 -18.51
CA LYS A 236 4.69 -10.26 -19.73
C LYS A 236 3.20 -9.99 -19.49
N LEU A 237 2.51 -10.91 -18.81
CA LEU A 237 1.07 -10.78 -18.56
C LEU A 237 0.74 -9.76 -17.46
N ASN A 238 1.55 -9.70 -16.39
CA ASN A 238 1.20 -8.93 -15.19
C ASN A 238 1.86 -7.55 -15.10
N LYS A 239 3.00 -7.31 -15.76
CA LYS A 239 3.67 -5.99 -15.74
C LYS A 239 2.76 -4.84 -16.21
N PRO A 240 1.97 -4.99 -17.30
CA PRO A 240 1.07 -3.92 -17.73
C PRO A 240 -0.05 -3.61 -16.71
N LEU A 241 -0.37 -4.55 -15.82
CA LEU A 241 -1.42 -4.39 -14.81
C LEU A 241 -0.97 -3.56 -13.60
N LEU A 242 0.34 -3.47 -13.35
CA LEU A 242 0.91 -2.73 -12.22
C LEU A 242 0.46 -1.26 -12.19
N LYS A 243 0.31 -0.62 -13.36
CA LYS A 243 -0.17 0.78 -13.44
C LYS A 243 -1.57 0.97 -12.83
N TYR A 244 -2.45 -0.04 -12.94
CA TYR A 244 -3.77 0.02 -12.34
C TYR A 244 -3.70 -0.16 -10.83
N GLY A 245 -2.82 -1.05 -10.36
CA GLY A 245 -2.47 -1.14 -8.94
C GLY A 245 -1.99 0.20 -8.39
N ASN A 246 -1.10 0.90 -9.12
CA ASN A 246 -0.58 2.22 -8.73
C ASN A 246 -1.66 3.32 -8.72
N ILE A 247 -2.70 3.21 -9.55
CA ILE A 247 -3.84 4.15 -9.47
C ILE A 247 -4.66 3.91 -8.19
N LEU A 248 -4.69 2.67 -7.71
CA LEU A 248 -5.38 2.26 -6.48
C LEU A 248 -4.59 2.56 -5.19
N THR A 249 -3.43 3.23 -5.25
CA THR A 249 -2.61 3.63 -4.08
C THR A 249 -2.77 5.11 -3.73
N THR A 250 -2.06 5.56 -2.68
CA THR A 250 -2.16 6.89 -2.07
C THR A 250 -1.97 8.05 -3.05
N ASN A 251 -1.03 7.94 -3.99
CA ASN A 251 -0.64 9.05 -4.88
C ASN A 251 -1.80 9.62 -5.70
N THR A 252 -2.58 8.74 -6.34
CA THR A 252 -3.72 9.20 -7.14
C THR A 252 -4.79 9.84 -6.26
N ARG A 253 -5.04 9.28 -5.07
CA ARG A 253 -6.00 9.84 -4.12
C ARG A 253 -5.58 11.22 -3.65
N MET A 254 -4.30 11.42 -3.36
CA MET A 254 -3.79 12.75 -2.96
C MET A 254 -4.01 13.79 -4.05
N ILE A 255 -3.78 13.46 -5.32
CA ILE A 255 -4.01 14.40 -6.44
C ILE A 255 -5.47 14.83 -6.47
N VAL A 256 -6.41 13.88 -6.40
CA VAL A 256 -7.85 14.19 -6.40
C VAL A 256 -8.26 14.91 -5.12
N LEU A 257 -7.73 14.50 -3.96
CA LEU A 257 -7.94 15.15 -2.68
C LEU A 257 -7.54 16.63 -2.75
N PHE A 258 -6.33 16.94 -3.22
CA PHE A 258 -5.85 18.31 -3.33
C PHE A 258 -6.70 19.12 -4.30
N PHE A 259 -7.05 18.55 -5.45
CA PHE A 259 -7.95 19.22 -6.38
C PHE A 259 -9.30 19.55 -5.73
N THR A 260 -9.90 18.60 -5.02
CA THR A 260 -11.21 18.80 -4.38
C THR A 260 -11.15 19.81 -3.24
N ILE A 261 -10.11 19.81 -2.41
CA ILE A 261 -9.98 20.76 -1.29
C ILE A 261 -9.93 22.23 -1.75
N PHE A 262 -9.31 22.50 -2.90
CA PHE A 262 -9.10 23.86 -3.40
C PHE A 262 -10.14 24.30 -4.44
N TYR A 263 -10.67 23.38 -5.24
CA TYR A 263 -11.40 23.73 -6.46
C TYR A 263 -12.78 23.06 -6.59
N ALA A 264 -13.16 22.16 -5.68
CA ALA A 264 -14.44 21.46 -5.79
C ALA A 264 -15.12 21.22 -4.43
N ASP A 265 -16.30 20.60 -4.46
CA ASP A 265 -16.94 20.07 -3.26
C ASP A 265 -16.23 18.79 -2.79
N VAL A 266 -16.11 18.63 -1.48
CA VAL A 266 -15.54 17.45 -0.82
C VAL A 266 -16.27 16.16 -1.21
N LEU A 267 -17.56 16.22 -1.55
CA LEU A 267 -18.34 15.10 -2.04
C LEU A 267 -17.71 14.45 -3.29
N TYR A 268 -17.10 15.23 -4.19
CA TYR A 268 -16.48 14.69 -5.40
C TYR A 268 -15.30 13.76 -5.10
N PHE A 269 -14.59 14.00 -4.00
CA PHE A 269 -13.53 13.11 -3.55
C PHE A 269 -14.08 11.73 -3.17
N PHE A 270 -15.17 11.70 -2.40
CA PHE A 270 -15.83 10.45 -2.02
C PHE A 270 -16.48 9.73 -3.22
N LEU A 271 -17.04 10.46 -4.19
CA LEU A 271 -17.57 9.86 -5.42
C LEU A 271 -16.46 9.23 -6.27
N PHE A 272 -15.32 9.90 -6.40
CA PHE A 272 -14.14 9.34 -7.06
C PHE A 272 -13.68 8.04 -6.37
N GLU A 273 -13.56 8.07 -5.04
CA GLU A 273 -13.13 6.93 -4.22
C GLU A 273 -14.06 5.72 -4.39
N LEU A 274 -15.37 5.95 -4.35
CA LEU A 274 -16.36 4.87 -4.38
C LEU A 274 -16.70 4.37 -5.77
N ILE A 275 -16.69 5.23 -6.78
CA ILE A 275 -17.10 4.86 -8.14
C ILE A 275 -15.87 4.48 -8.95
N VAL A 276 -14.97 5.43 -9.18
CA VAL A 276 -13.86 5.26 -10.12
C VAL A 276 -12.90 4.19 -9.63
N LEU A 277 -12.48 4.27 -8.35
CA LEU A 277 -11.50 3.32 -7.82
C LEU A 277 -12.07 1.92 -7.59
N ASN A 278 -13.36 1.76 -7.27
CA ASN A 278 -13.95 0.42 -7.17
C ASN A 278 -14.18 -0.24 -8.53
N VAL A 279 -14.60 0.52 -9.55
CA VAL A 279 -14.67 -0.02 -10.91
C VAL A 279 -13.29 -0.48 -11.36
N LEU A 280 -12.25 0.32 -11.08
CA LEU A 280 -10.88 -0.04 -11.38
C LEU A 280 -10.41 -1.27 -10.59
N LEU A 281 -10.75 -1.37 -9.30
CA LEU A 281 -10.44 -2.50 -8.45
C LEU A 281 -11.00 -3.80 -9.01
N VAL A 282 -12.29 -3.80 -9.39
CA VAL A 282 -12.95 -4.98 -9.97
C VAL A 282 -12.22 -5.40 -11.24
N TYR A 283 -11.95 -4.46 -12.15
CA TYR A 283 -11.17 -4.74 -13.35
C TYR A 283 -9.78 -5.31 -13.03
N PHE A 284 -9.06 -4.70 -12.10
CA PHE A 284 -7.72 -5.08 -11.68
C PHE A 284 -7.67 -6.53 -11.17
N VAL A 285 -8.56 -6.88 -10.25
CA VAL A 285 -8.66 -8.23 -9.68
C VAL A 285 -9.05 -9.26 -10.75
N LEU A 286 -10.07 -8.97 -11.57
CA LEU A 286 -10.52 -9.89 -12.61
C LEU A 286 -9.41 -10.20 -13.64
N ARG A 287 -8.64 -9.20 -14.05
CA ARG A 287 -7.52 -9.40 -14.98
C ARG A 287 -6.37 -10.19 -14.36
N HIS A 288 -6.03 -9.94 -13.10
CA HIS A 288 -5.02 -10.73 -12.40
C HIS A 288 -5.45 -12.18 -12.16
N GLU A 289 -6.71 -12.43 -11.82
CA GLU A 289 -7.23 -13.78 -11.66
C GLU A 289 -7.27 -14.53 -12.99
N HIS A 290 -7.65 -13.86 -14.08
CA HIS A 290 -7.64 -14.46 -15.42
C HIS A 290 -6.23 -14.87 -15.86
N THR A 291 -5.25 -13.97 -15.73
CA THR A 291 -3.85 -14.29 -16.08
C THR A 291 -3.28 -15.39 -15.19
N SER A 292 -3.65 -15.41 -13.90
CA SER A 292 -3.24 -16.49 -12.98
C SER A 292 -3.81 -17.85 -13.38
N LYS A 293 -5.06 -17.91 -13.88
CA LYS A 293 -5.65 -19.15 -14.41
C LYS A 293 -4.92 -19.64 -15.67
N GLN A 294 -4.64 -18.75 -16.61
CA GLN A 294 -3.87 -19.07 -17.82
C GLN A 294 -2.51 -19.66 -17.47
N LEU A 295 -1.79 -19.03 -16.54
CA LEU A 295 -0.48 -19.52 -16.07
C LEU A 295 -0.58 -20.86 -15.33
N LEU A 296 -1.67 -21.11 -14.61
CA LEU A 296 -1.91 -22.39 -13.95
C LEU A 296 -2.10 -23.53 -14.96
N GLU A 297 -2.82 -23.28 -16.05
CA GLU A 297 -3.00 -24.22 -17.17
C GLU A 297 -1.68 -24.47 -17.90
N LEU A 298 -0.93 -23.42 -18.22
CA LEU A 298 0.41 -23.55 -18.82
C LEU A 298 1.36 -24.36 -17.94
N THR A 299 1.30 -24.15 -16.62
CA THR A 299 2.11 -24.92 -15.66
C THR A 299 1.69 -26.39 -15.62
N LYS A 300 0.39 -26.72 -15.77
CA LYS A 300 -0.06 -28.12 -15.88
C LYS A 300 0.52 -28.77 -17.13
N ALA A 301 0.35 -28.14 -18.30
CA ALA A 301 0.83 -28.67 -19.57
C ALA A 301 2.35 -28.95 -19.56
N HIS A 302 3.16 -28.05 -19.01
CA HIS A 302 4.61 -28.26 -18.90
C HIS A 302 5.02 -29.35 -17.89
N THR A 303 4.16 -29.66 -16.91
CA THR A 303 4.44 -30.76 -15.96
C THR A 303 4.06 -32.10 -16.55
N GLU A 304 3.03 -32.15 -17.39
CA GLU A 304 2.56 -33.39 -18.04
C GLU A 304 3.47 -33.78 -19.23
N ALA A 305 4.18 -32.80 -19.82
CA ALA A 305 5.13 -33.02 -20.90
C ALA A 305 6.57 -33.35 -20.44
N ALA A 306 6.85 -33.29 -19.13
CA ALA A 306 8.18 -33.52 -18.52
C ALA A 306 8.19 -34.81 -17.70
#